data_AF-A0A7W1DVI6-F1
#
_entry.id   AF-A0A7W1DVI6-F1
#
_cell.length_a   1.000
_cell.length_b   1.000
_cell.length_c   1.000
_cell.angle_alpha   90.00
_cell.angle_beta   90.00
_cell.angle_gamma   90.00
#
_symmetry.space_group_name_H-M   'P 1'
#
loop_
_entity.id
_entity.type
_entity.pdbx_description
1 polymer ?
#
loop_
_entity_poly.entity_id
_entity_poly.type
_entity_poly.pdbx_seq_one_letter_code
_entity_poly.pdbx_strand_id
1 'polypeptide(L)'
;IYAHEQRDEVVLPEEDAGELRANAAAWDFFQRQPASYQRAAIWWVVSAKQKATQRRRLATLIADSANGRTVAPLTRPSKKGSAEKSASDATPR
;
A
#
# COMPACT_ATOMS: atom_id res chain seq x y z
N ILE A 1 1.48 21.56 -7.96
CA ILE A 1 2.88 21.37 -8.38
C ILE A 1 3.52 20.41 -7.38
N TYR A 2 3.76 19.17 -7.79
CA TYR A 2 4.76 18.29 -7.15
C TYR A 2 5.56 17.69 -8.30
N ALA A 3 6.64 18.37 -8.62
CA ALA A 3 7.49 18.14 -9.76
C ALA A 3 8.93 18.29 -9.30
N HIS A 4 9.50 17.27 -8.65
CA HIS A 4 10.94 17.15 -8.50
C HIS A 4 11.31 15.74 -8.02
N GLU A 5 12.40 15.22 -8.61
CA GLU A 5 13.08 13.95 -8.34
C GLU A 5 12.69 12.74 -9.22
N GLN A 6 12.43 12.99 -10.49
CA GLN A 6 12.72 12.02 -11.55
C GLN A 6 14.24 11.85 -11.66
N ARG A 7 14.81 10.81 -11.03
CA ARG A 7 16.06 10.20 -11.54
C ARG A 7 16.10 8.67 -11.51
N ASP A 8 15.25 8.01 -10.72
CA ASP A 8 15.00 6.55 -10.80
C ASP A 8 13.63 6.29 -10.17
N GLU A 9 12.56 6.57 -10.89
CA GLU A 9 11.20 6.47 -10.35
C GLU A 9 10.75 5.01 -10.43
N VAL A 10 10.64 4.35 -9.27
CA VAL A 10 9.97 3.04 -9.20
C VAL A 10 8.49 3.32 -9.39
N VAL A 11 7.97 3.00 -10.58
CA VAL A 11 6.59 3.25 -10.97
C VAL A 11 5.73 2.02 -10.68
N LEU A 12 4.55 2.24 -10.11
CA LEU A 12 3.55 1.19 -9.94
C LEU A 12 2.92 0.89 -11.30
N PRO A 13 2.83 -0.38 -11.75
CA PRO A 13 2.17 -0.73 -13.00
C PRO A 13 0.77 -0.13 -13.09
N GLU A 14 0.32 0.27 -14.28
CA GLU A 14 -0.96 0.96 -14.43
C GLU A 14 -2.15 0.12 -13.91
N GLU A 15 -2.09 -1.22 -14.04
CA GLU A 15 -3.07 -2.13 -13.46
C GLU A 15 -3.18 -1.96 -11.93
N ASP A 16 -2.03 -1.99 -11.25
CA ASP A 16 -1.93 -1.89 -9.80
C ASP A 16 -2.26 -0.46 -9.33
N ALA A 17 -1.87 0.57 -10.09
CA ALA A 17 -2.18 1.96 -9.82
C ALA A 17 -3.68 2.26 -9.96
N GLY A 18 -4.35 1.62 -10.94
CA GLY A 18 -5.79 1.69 -11.10
C GLY A 18 -6.54 1.15 -9.88
N GLU A 19 -6.12 0.00 -9.36
CA GLU A 19 -6.71 -0.59 -8.15
C GLU A 19 -6.52 0.29 -6.91
N LEU A 20 -5.33 0.90 -6.74
CA LEU A 20 -5.08 1.81 -5.63
C LEU A 20 -5.91 3.10 -5.75
N ARG A 21 -6.02 3.68 -6.94
CA ARG A 21 -6.83 4.90 -7.21
C ARG A 21 -8.33 4.64 -7.08
N ALA A 22 -8.79 3.42 -7.34
CA ALA A 22 -10.19 3.03 -7.18
C ALA A 22 -10.66 3.18 -5.72
N ASN A 23 -9.73 3.09 -4.75
CA ASN A 23 -10.01 3.36 -3.35
C ASN A 23 -9.53 4.78 -2.98
N ALA A 24 -10.45 5.76 -3.03
CA ALA A 24 -10.13 7.16 -2.78
C ALA A 24 -9.47 7.40 -1.41
N ALA A 25 -9.94 6.74 -0.34
CA ALA A 25 -9.37 6.88 0.99
C ALA A 25 -7.92 6.37 1.05
N ALA A 26 -7.65 5.21 0.42
CA ALA A 26 -6.31 4.67 0.31
C ALA A 26 -5.39 5.59 -0.51
N TRP A 27 -5.88 6.06 -1.66
CA TRP A 27 -5.14 6.94 -2.54
C TRP A 27 -4.76 8.26 -1.85
N ASP A 28 -5.72 8.90 -1.18
CA ASP A 28 -5.49 10.16 -0.47
C ASP A 28 -4.50 9.98 0.69
N PHE A 29 -4.58 8.89 1.45
CA PHE A 29 -3.59 8.62 2.48
C PHE A 29 -2.20 8.36 1.89
N PHE A 30 -2.12 7.55 0.84
CA PHE A 30 -0.87 7.21 0.18
C PHE A 30 -0.17 8.45 -0.41
N GLN A 31 -0.92 9.31 -1.09
CA GLN A 31 -0.41 10.58 -1.65
C GLN A 31 0.08 11.55 -0.57
N ARG A 32 -0.50 11.51 0.64
CA ARG A 32 -0.05 12.33 1.78
C ARG A 32 1.24 11.82 2.42
N GLN A 33 1.67 10.58 2.14
CA GLN A 33 2.90 10.04 2.73
C GLN A 33 4.14 10.70 2.12
N PRO A 34 5.28 10.73 2.85
CA PRO A 34 6.54 11.20 2.29
C PRO A 34 6.93 10.41 1.03
N ALA A 35 7.57 11.07 0.06
CA ALA A 35 8.02 10.44 -1.18
C ALA A 35 8.90 9.19 -0.95
N SER A 36 9.68 9.18 0.13
CA SER A 36 10.48 8.02 0.55
C SER A 36 9.62 6.78 0.87
N TYR A 37 8.51 6.96 1.58
CA TYR A 37 7.56 5.88 1.87
C TYR A 37 6.84 5.44 0.60
N GLN A 38 6.37 6.39 -0.22
CA GLN A 38 5.67 6.06 -1.46
C GLN A 38 6.55 5.18 -2.37
N ARG A 39 7.81 5.55 -2.57
CA ARG A 39 8.80 4.77 -3.34
C ARG A 39 9.03 3.39 -2.73
N ALA A 40 9.21 3.31 -1.41
CA ALA A 40 9.42 2.04 -0.72
C ALA A 40 8.21 1.09 -0.83
N ALA A 41 6.99 1.64 -0.72
CA ALA A 41 5.74 0.90 -0.87
C ALA A 41 5.55 0.38 -2.28
N ILE A 42 5.80 1.20 -3.30
CA ILE A 42 5.75 0.76 -4.70
C ILE A 42 6.78 -0.34 -4.93
N TRP A 43 8.05 -0.15 -4.51
CA TRP A 43 9.09 -1.16 -4.63
C TRP A 43 8.73 -2.47 -3.91
N TRP A 44 8.12 -2.39 -2.73
CA TRP A 44 7.64 -3.56 -2.02
C TRP A 44 6.58 -4.33 -2.82
N VAL A 45 5.65 -3.66 -3.50
CA VAL A 45 4.68 -4.32 -4.38
C VAL A 45 5.37 -4.94 -5.61
N VAL A 46 6.11 -4.15 -6.38
CA VAL A 46 6.68 -4.57 -7.68
C VAL A 46 7.86 -5.53 -7.56
N SER A 47 8.54 -5.60 -6.41
CA SER A 47 9.62 -6.57 -6.16
C SER A 47 9.13 -8.02 -6.03
N ALA A 48 7.81 -8.24 -5.93
CA ALA A 48 7.24 -9.58 -5.89
C ALA A 48 7.32 -10.25 -7.27
N LYS A 49 8.18 -11.28 -7.40
CA LYS A 49 8.37 -12.04 -8.65
C LYS A 49 7.12 -12.79 -9.14
N GLN A 50 6.16 -13.05 -8.26
CA GLN A 50 4.94 -13.80 -8.55
C GLN A 50 3.75 -12.84 -8.58
N LYS A 51 2.96 -12.85 -9.67
CA LYS A 51 1.78 -11.98 -9.80
C LYS A 51 0.78 -12.14 -8.65
N ALA A 52 0.57 -13.37 -8.16
CA ALA A 52 -0.30 -13.61 -7.01
C ALA A 52 0.21 -12.90 -5.74
N THR A 53 1.52 -12.90 -5.52
CA THR A 53 2.14 -12.21 -4.37
C THR A 53 2.10 -10.70 -4.55
N GLN A 54 2.34 -10.20 -5.77
CA GLN A 54 2.22 -8.77 -6.09
C GLN A 54 0.82 -8.26 -5.75
N ARG A 55 -0.23 -8.94 -6.22
CA ARG A 55 -1.62 -8.60 -5.91
C ARG A 55 -1.93 -8.62 -4.42
N ARG A 56 -1.41 -9.61 -3.67
CA ARG A 56 -1.58 -9.66 -2.20
C ARG A 56 -0.91 -8.47 -1.50
N ARG A 57 0.28 -8.07 -1.94
CA ARG A 57 0.99 -6.90 -1.41
C ARG A 57 0.24 -5.62 -1.74
N LEU A 58 -0.24 -5.48 -2.97
CA LEU A 58 -1.06 -4.35 -3.39
C LEU A 58 -2.34 -4.24 -2.55
N ALA A 59 -3.08 -5.34 -2.40
CA ALA A 59 -4.29 -5.36 -1.58
C ALA A 59 -4.01 -4.95 -0.12
N THR A 60 -2.86 -5.37 0.43
CA THR A 60 -2.42 -4.96 1.78
C THR A 60 -2.11 -3.46 1.83
N LEU A 61 -1.40 -2.92 0.82
CA LEU A 61 -1.12 -1.50 0.70
C LEU A 61 -2.40 -0.67 0.65
N ILE A 62 -3.38 -1.10 -0.14
CA ILE A 62 -4.69 -0.45 -0.26
C ILE A 62 -5.42 -0.50 1.08
N ALA A 63 -5.52 -1.67 1.70
CA ALA A 63 -6.24 -1.85 2.96
C ALA A 63 -5.62 -1.02 4.09
N ASP A 64 -4.31 -1.07 4.28
CA ASP A 64 -3.65 -0.30 5.34
C ASP A 64 -3.76 1.21 5.08
N SER A 65 -3.59 1.64 3.82
CA SER A 65 -3.73 3.06 3.46
C SER A 65 -5.16 3.55 3.65
N ALA A 66 -6.18 2.75 3.30
CA ALA A 66 -7.58 3.08 3.56
C ALA A 66 -7.88 3.24 5.05
N ASN A 67 -7.16 2.49 5.90
CA ASN A 67 -7.23 2.60 7.36
C ASN A 67 -6.30 3.70 7.93
N GLY A 68 -5.63 4.48 7.09
CA GLY A 68 -4.72 5.54 7.53
C GLY A 68 -3.43 5.03 8.18
N ARG A 69 -2.98 3.82 7.83
CA ARG A 69 -1.78 3.18 8.37
C ARG A 69 -0.78 2.87 7.26
N THR A 70 0.50 2.87 7.62
CA THR A 70 1.58 2.43 6.74
C THR A 70 1.71 0.91 6.78
N VAL A 71 2.14 0.30 5.68
CA VAL A 71 2.26 -1.17 5.59
C VAL A 71 3.27 -1.72 6.59
N ALA A 72 2.94 -2.85 7.20
CA ALA A 72 3.76 -3.45 8.26
C ALA A 72 5.23 -3.71 7.88
N PRO A 73 5.59 -4.16 6.66
CA PRO A 73 7.01 -4.36 6.31
C PRO A 73 7.84 -3.08 6.22
N LEU A 74 7.20 -1.93 6.05
CA LEU A 74 7.85 -0.61 5.98
C LEU A 74 7.73 0.18 7.28
N THR A 75 7.02 -0.39 8.25
CA THR A 75 6.78 0.23 9.55
C THR A 75 7.48 -0.60 10.59
N ARG A 76 8.30 0.02 11.44
CA ARG A 76 8.92 -0.72 12.55
C ARG A 76 7.79 -1.22 13.44
N PRO A 77 7.77 -2.51 13.84
CA PRO A 77 6.77 -3.00 14.78
C PRO A 77 6.99 -2.29 16.11
N SER A 78 6.21 -1.23 16.37
CA SER A 78 6.15 -0.62 17.68
C SER A 78 5.48 -1.63 18.61
N LYS A 79 6.23 -2.11 19.60
CA LYS A 79 5.72 -3.01 20.63
C LYS A 79 4.65 -2.28 21.45
N LYS A 80 3.38 -2.25 21.00
CA LYS A 80 2.19 -1.88 21.80
C LYS A 80 0.87 -2.15 21.06
N GLY A 81 0.06 -3.02 21.67
CA GLY A 81 -1.37 -2.77 21.88
C GLY A 81 -2.35 -3.31 20.84
N SER A 82 -3.09 -4.34 21.24
CA SER A 82 -4.34 -4.83 20.67
C SER A 82 -5.38 -3.71 20.46
N ALA A 83 -5.84 -3.50 19.23
CA ALA A 83 -7.13 -2.95 18.77
C ALA A 83 -6.90 -2.56 17.28
N GLU A 84 -7.59 -3.08 16.29
CA GLU A 84 -9.04 -3.11 16.17
C GLU A 84 -9.42 -4.19 15.13
N LYS A 85 -10.34 -5.08 15.52
CA LYS A 85 -11.08 -5.94 14.62
C LYS A 85 -12.14 -5.08 13.91
N SER A 86 -12.24 -5.18 12.59
CA SER A 86 -13.48 -5.09 11.80
C SER A 86 -13.15 -5.54 10.38
N ALA A 87 -13.62 -6.73 9.99
CA ALA A 87 -14.70 -6.92 9.01
C ALA A 87 -14.09 -7.35 7.65
N SER A 88 -14.53 -8.35 6.89
CA SER A 88 -15.58 -9.36 6.96
C SER A 88 -15.28 -10.34 5.81
N ASP A 89 -15.32 -11.66 6.05
CA ASP A 89 -15.75 -12.73 5.12
C ASP A 89 -15.53 -14.07 5.88
N ALA A 90 -16.50 -14.72 6.52
CA ALA A 90 -17.71 -15.33 5.98
C ALA A 90 -17.42 -16.36 4.86
N THR A 91 -16.69 -17.43 5.15
CA THR A 91 -16.75 -18.66 4.32
C THR A 91 -17.57 -19.73 5.04
N PRO A 92 -18.77 -20.09 4.56
CA PRO A 92 -19.49 -21.26 5.03
C PRO A 92 -19.17 -22.48 4.15
N ARG A 93 -18.58 -23.51 4.75
CA ARG A 93 -19.12 -24.88 4.89
C ARG A 93 -18.01 -25.89 5.11
#